data_AF-A0A525L167-F1
#
_entry.id   AF-A0A525L167-F1
#
_cell.length_a   1.000
_cell.length_b   1.000
_cell.length_c   1.000
_cell.angle_alpha   90.00
_cell.angle_beta   90.00
_cell.angle_gamma   90.00
#
_symmetry.space_group_name_H-M   'P 1'
#
loop_
_entity.id
_entity.type
_entity.pdbx_description
1 polymer ?
#
loop_
_entity_poly.entity_id
_entity_poly.type
_entity_poly.pdbx_seq_one_letter_code
_entity_poly.pdbx_strand_id
1 'polypeptide(L)'
;MFKGILPGAVAAAMLAGSAAAAPAPSPVFSWIITPDEDSCHTDIELIGKSLGDPAIISLVSDGEHVLLRFSKDEMPKRAFLAIDINKRPYSNLLTRMENPKVADMTLSDETLAALRKGGTLLIAWLADQPMTASLAGSDQGLNDLRVCGAQVATQYRANITAKQEAQSRTDAETRAKQLADEQLAAVRAQKEAAEAEAAKVTEETRHQQVQDEALRQQTADVERQRQAEEQRQEYLRRYYPPQPAYPTQPGYYRPYPNEQ
;
A
#
# COMPACT_ATOMS: atom_id res chain seq x y z
N MET A 1 -4.98 -45.22 103.06
CA MET A 1 -5.95 -44.53 103.93
C MET A 1 -6.30 -43.21 103.26
N PHE A 2 -7.58 -43.00 103.00
CA PHE A 2 -8.16 -41.91 102.19
C PHE A 2 -7.84 -40.50 102.71
N LYS A 3 -7.72 -39.53 101.79
CA LYS A 3 -8.64 -38.37 101.72
C LYS A 3 -8.30 -37.45 100.54
N GLY A 4 -9.27 -37.32 99.63
CA GLY A 4 -9.31 -36.28 98.61
C GLY A 4 -9.71 -34.92 99.19
N ILE A 5 -9.36 -33.86 98.45
CA ILE A 5 -9.82 -32.49 98.67
C ILE A 5 -10.26 -31.91 97.32
N LEU A 6 -11.31 -31.10 97.43
CA LEU A 6 -12.28 -30.62 96.46
C LEU A 6 -11.75 -29.78 95.27
N PRO A 7 -12.58 -29.64 94.21
CA PRO A 7 -12.32 -28.77 93.07
C PRO A 7 -12.68 -27.31 93.39
N GLY A 8 -11.81 -26.38 93.04
CA GLY A 8 -12.08 -24.94 93.06
C GLY A 8 -12.20 -24.42 91.63
N ALA A 9 -13.38 -23.88 91.29
CA ALA A 9 -13.64 -23.14 90.06
C ALA A 9 -13.28 -21.65 90.22
N VAL A 10 -13.39 -20.90 89.11
CA VAL A 10 -13.33 -19.42 88.93
C VAL A 10 -11.90 -18.91 88.60
N ALA A 11 -11.58 -18.23 87.50
CA ALA A 11 -12.34 -17.56 86.44
C ALA A 11 -11.59 -17.62 85.11
N ALA A 12 -12.34 -17.71 84.00
CA ALA A 12 -11.84 -17.41 82.67
C ALA A 12 -11.66 -15.89 82.54
N ALA A 13 -10.42 -15.40 82.57
CA ALA A 13 -10.09 -14.07 82.08
C ALA A 13 -9.86 -14.17 80.57
N MET A 14 -10.90 -13.83 79.79
CA MET A 14 -10.71 -13.50 78.38
C MET A 14 -9.86 -12.24 78.29
N LEU A 15 -8.55 -12.41 78.11
CA LEU A 15 -7.72 -11.35 77.56
C LEU A 15 -8.03 -11.28 76.07
N ALA A 16 -9.03 -10.44 75.75
CA ALA A 16 -9.17 -9.82 74.46
C ALA A 16 -7.90 -8.99 74.21
N GLY A 17 -6.86 -9.65 73.71
CA GLY A 17 -5.73 -8.98 73.11
C GLY A 17 -6.27 -8.25 71.88
N SER A 18 -6.30 -6.93 71.96
CA SER A 18 -6.53 -6.05 70.82
C SER A 18 -5.57 -6.46 69.71
N ALA A 19 -6.06 -7.23 68.75
CA ALA A 19 -5.39 -7.37 67.47
C ALA A 19 -5.37 -5.96 66.89
N ALA A 20 -4.24 -5.27 67.06
CA ALA A 20 -3.92 -4.12 66.25
C ALA A 20 -4.05 -4.60 64.82
N ALA A 21 -5.13 -4.19 64.15
CA ALA A 21 -5.30 -4.43 62.73
C ALA A 21 -4.01 -3.92 62.08
N ALA A 22 -3.23 -4.84 61.52
CA ALA A 22 -2.12 -4.45 60.66
C ALA A 22 -2.71 -3.47 59.64
N PRO A 23 -2.06 -2.31 59.41
CA PRO A 23 -2.52 -1.42 58.35
C PRO A 23 -2.65 -2.27 57.09
N ALA A 24 -3.85 -2.32 56.53
CA ALA A 24 -4.07 -2.96 55.25
C ALA A 24 -3.04 -2.37 54.28
N PRO A 25 -2.34 -3.20 53.47
CA PRO A 25 -1.45 -2.66 52.47
C PRO A 25 -2.26 -1.69 51.61
N SER A 26 -1.93 -0.39 51.68
CA SER A 26 -2.45 0.58 50.73
C SER A 26 -2.21 -0.01 49.34
N PRO A 27 -3.22 -0.11 48.46
CA PRO A 27 -2.98 -0.59 47.11
C PRO A 27 -1.89 0.30 46.51
N VAL A 28 -0.74 -0.31 46.24
CA VAL A 28 0.35 0.35 45.52
C VAL A 28 -0.17 0.47 44.10
N PHE A 29 -0.78 1.61 43.78
CA PHE A 29 -1.13 1.95 42.42
C PHE A 29 0.17 2.10 41.64
N SER A 30 0.55 1.05 40.93
CA SER A 30 1.70 1.07 40.03
C SER A 30 1.27 1.69 38.72
N TRP A 31 1.90 2.79 38.32
CA TRP A 31 1.77 3.33 36.97
C TRP A 31 2.37 2.33 35.99
N ILE A 32 1.52 1.52 35.35
CA ILE A 32 1.94 0.52 34.35
C ILE A 32 1.88 1.21 32.99
N ILE A 33 3.05 1.35 32.36
CA ILE A 33 3.18 1.94 31.03
C ILE A 33 3.19 0.81 30.00
N THR A 34 2.21 0.82 29.11
CA THR A 34 2.02 -0.17 28.05
C THR A 34 2.30 0.50 26.70
N PRO A 35 3.21 -0.03 25.87
CA PRO A 35 3.41 0.47 24.53
C PRO A 35 2.23 0.11 23.62
N ASP A 36 1.91 1.02 22.71
CA ASP A 36 0.98 0.85 21.58
C ASP A 36 1.76 1.00 20.25
N GLU A 37 1.07 1.09 19.11
CA GLU A 37 1.71 1.15 17.78
C GLU A 37 2.63 2.37 17.60
N ASP A 38 2.16 3.57 17.98
CA ASP A 38 2.86 4.83 17.78
C ASP A 38 3.01 5.67 19.08
N SER A 39 2.55 5.14 20.20
CA SER A 39 2.46 5.83 21.48
C SER A 39 2.60 4.85 22.64
N CYS A 40 2.64 5.35 23.87
CA CYS A 40 2.46 4.53 25.07
C CYS A 40 1.25 5.03 25.85
N HIS A 41 0.62 4.14 26.62
CA HIS A 41 -0.49 4.50 27.48
C HIS A 41 -0.35 3.92 28.88
N THR A 42 -1.12 4.46 29.81
CA THR A 42 -1.31 3.90 31.15
C THR A 42 -2.77 4.07 31.56
N ASP A 43 -3.33 3.03 32.15
CA ASP A 43 -4.73 3.00 32.54
C ASP A 43 -4.89 3.42 34.00
N ILE A 44 -5.89 4.28 34.24
CA ILE A 44 -6.26 4.76 35.56
C ILE A 44 -7.70 4.33 35.81
N GLU A 45 -7.87 3.51 36.85
CA GLU A 45 -9.17 3.12 37.35
C GLU A 45 -9.76 4.24 38.22
N LEU A 46 -10.91 4.77 37.78
CA LEU A 46 -11.67 5.77 38.52
C LEU A 46 -12.78 5.10 39.32
N ILE A 47 -12.88 5.45 40.59
CA ILE A 47 -13.83 4.89 41.55
C ILE A 47 -14.87 5.95 41.91
N GLY A 48 -16.15 5.59 41.79
CA GLY A 48 -17.29 6.41 42.20
C GLY A 48 -17.54 6.40 43.71
N LYS A 49 -18.36 7.33 44.20
CA LYS A 49 -18.73 7.38 45.62
C LYS A 49 -19.69 6.26 46.04
N SER A 50 -20.57 5.81 45.13
CA SER A 50 -21.37 4.59 45.33
C SER A 50 -20.64 3.35 44.82
N LEU A 51 -21.02 2.15 45.28
CA LEU A 51 -20.59 0.85 44.75
C LEU A 51 -21.09 0.61 43.30
N GLY A 52 -20.77 1.51 42.39
CA GLY A 52 -20.94 1.32 40.95
C GLY A 52 -19.68 0.73 40.33
N ASP A 53 -19.78 0.36 39.05
CA ASP A 53 -18.64 -0.15 38.29
C ASP A 53 -17.56 0.94 38.14
N PRO A 54 -16.27 0.57 38.27
CA PRO A 54 -15.18 1.49 38.03
C PRO A 54 -15.16 1.92 36.55
N ALA A 55 -14.76 3.17 36.30
CA ALA A 55 -14.54 3.66 34.95
C ALA A 55 -13.04 3.68 34.65
N ILE A 56 -12.62 3.15 33.51
CA ILE A 56 -11.23 3.16 33.09
C ILE A 56 -11.01 4.35 32.14
N ILE A 57 -9.98 5.13 32.43
CA ILE A 57 -9.44 6.14 31.51
C ILE A 57 -7.99 5.82 31.21
N SER A 58 -7.49 6.22 30.05
CA SER A 58 -6.11 6.00 29.67
C SER A 58 -5.40 7.34 29.47
N LEU A 59 -4.22 7.50 30.06
CA LEU A 59 -3.31 8.57 29.66
C LEU A 59 -2.42 8.06 28.54
N VAL A 60 -2.46 8.70 27.38
CA VAL A 60 -1.73 8.31 26.17
C VAL A 60 -0.69 9.38 25.85
N SER A 61 0.50 8.98 25.43
CA SER A 61 1.60 9.88 25.07
C SER A 61 2.38 9.39 23.86
N ASP A 62 2.61 10.27 22.90
CA ASP A 62 3.56 10.13 21.80
C ASP A 62 4.96 10.69 22.14
N GLY A 63 5.10 11.25 23.36
CA GLY A 63 6.32 11.88 23.88
C GLY A 63 6.30 13.40 23.82
N GLU A 64 5.51 13.98 22.91
CA GLU A 64 5.31 15.43 22.80
C GLU A 64 4.06 15.86 23.58
N HIS A 65 2.96 15.12 23.39
CA HIS A 65 1.66 15.40 23.98
C HIS A 65 1.24 14.31 24.96
N VAL A 66 0.43 14.67 25.94
CA VAL A 66 -0.24 13.71 26.83
C VAL A 66 -1.74 13.97 26.74
N LEU A 67 -2.48 12.93 26.37
CA LEU A 67 -3.92 12.95 26.16
C LEU A 67 -4.59 12.07 27.21
N LEU A 68 -5.75 12.48 27.69
CA LEU A 68 -6.63 11.63 28.49
C LEU A 68 -7.73 11.08 27.59
N ARG A 69 -7.68 9.77 27.34
CA ARG A 69 -8.61 9.01 26.51
C ARG A 69 -9.63 8.29 27.36
N PHE A 70 -10.90 8.31 26.93
CA PHE A 70 -11.98 7.64 27.64
C PHE A 70 -13.16 7.33 26.71
N SER A 71 -14.07 6.48 27.19
CA SER A 71 -15.29 6.10 26.46
C SER A 71 -16.56 6.63 27.12
N LYS A 72 -17.48 7.22 26.33
CA LYS A 72 -18.80 7.70 26.76
C LYS A 72 -19.75 7.83 25.56
N ASP A 73 -21.02 7.42 25.72
CA ASP A 73 -22.00 7.32 24.61
C ASP A 73 -22.39 8.66 23.97
N GLU A 74 -22.43 9.76 24.75
CA GLU A 74 -22.88 11.08 24.28
C GLU A 74 -21.81 12.15 24.53
N MET A 75 -20.95 12.35 23.52
CA MET A 75 -19.87 13.33 23.59
C MET A 75 -20.02 14.44 22.55
N PRO A 76 -19.83 15.72 22.93
CA PRO A 76 -19.75 16.80 21.96
C PRO A 76 -18.56 16.59 21.03
N LYS A 77 -18.64 17.05 19.78
CA LYS A 77 -17.52 16.97 18.82
C LYS A 77 -16.25 17.62 19.39
N ARG A 78 -16.44 18.76 20.03
CA ARG A 78 -15.37 19.56 20.65
C ARG A 78 -15.96 20.36 21.81
N ALA A 79 -15.31 20.33 22.97
CA ALA A 79 -15.74 21.11 24.13
C ALA A 79 -14.57 21.34 25.08
N PHE A 80 -14.68 22.33 25.95
CA PHE A 80 -13.79 22.47 27.11
C PHE A 80 -14.47 21.86 28.32
N LEU A 81 -13.81 20.87 28.94
CA LEU A 81 -14.31 20.21 30.13
C LEU A 81 -13.29 20.34 31.26
N ALA A 82 -13.79 20.55 32.47
CA ALA A 82 -12.95 20.66 33.65
C ALA A 82 -12.67 19.28 34.25
N ILE A 83 -11.43 19.04 34.66
CA ILE A 83 -11.07 17.99 35.61
C ILE A 83 -10.52 18.63 36.86
N ASP A 84 -10.81 18.06 38.02
CA ASP A 84 -10.36 18.58 39.29
C ASP A 84 -9.15 17.80 39.77
N ILE A 85 -8.05 18.49 40.06
CA ILE A 85 -6.84 17.90 40.63
C ILE A 85 -6.62 18.52 41.99
N ASN A 86 -6.68 17.70 43.04
CA ASN A 86 -6.59 18.14 44.42
C ASN A 86 -7.54 19.33 44.72
N LYS A 87 -8.80 19.19 44.30
CA LYS A 87 -9.90 20.18 44.45
C LYS A 87 -9.73 21.48 43.65
N ARG A 88 -8.79 21.55 42.72
CA ARG A 88 -8.64 22.70 41.80
C ARG A 88 -9.08 22.32 40.39
N PRO A 89 -9.99 23.08 39.76
CA PRO A 89 -10.45 22.79 38.40
C PRO A 89 -9.43 23.21 37.34
N TYR A 90 -9.29 22.37 36.32
CA TYR A 90 -8.46 22.58 35.14
C TYR A 90 -9.26 22.28 33.87
N SER A 91 -9.46 23.29 33.04
CA SER A 91 -10.25 23.19 31.81
C SER A 91 -9.38 22.73 30.64
N ASN A 92 -9.74 21.62 30.03
CA ASN A 92 -8.96 20.96 28.97
C ASN A 92 -9.80 20.75 27.72
N LEU A 93 -9.14 20.73 26.57
CA LEU A 93 -9.82 20.61 25.28
C LEU A 93 -10.16 19.15 25.02
N LEU A 94 -11.43 18.85 24.90
CA LEU A 94 -11.93 17.58 24.44
C LEU A 94 -12.17 17.60 22.92
N THR A 95 -11.76 16.53 22.25
CA THR A 95 -12.09 16.24 20.85
C THR A 95 -12.61 14.80 20.73
N ARG A 96 -13.77 14.64 20.10
CA ARG A 96 -14.32 13.31 19.82
C ARG A 96 -13.55 12.64 18.68
N MET A 97 -13.19 11.37 18.85
CA MET A 97 -12.50 10.59 17.83
C MET A 97 -13.45 10.13 16.73
N GLU A 98 -12.94 9.39 15.74
CA GLU A 98 -13.75 8.79 14.67
C GLU A 98 -14.82 7.84 15.23
N ASN A 99 -14.47 7.06 16.26
CA ASN A 99 -15.47 6.33 17.04
C ASN A 99 -16.28 7.32 17.90
N PRO A 100 -17.60 7.46 17.69
CA PRO A 100 -18.41 8.46 18.37
C PRO A 100 -18.48 8.27 19.90
N LYS A 101 -18.12 7.08 20.39
CA LYS A 101 -18.10 6.75 21.82
C LYS A 101 -16.76 6.98 22.50
N VAL A 102 -15.73 7.42 21.77
CA VAL A 102 -14.38 7.63 22.30
C VAL A 102 -13.98 9.08 22.10
N ALA A 103 -13.33 9.66 23.10
CA ALA A 103 -12.83 11.02 23.04
C ALA A 103 -11.45 11.14 23.67
N ASP A 104 -10.66 12.06 23.12
CA ASP A 104 -9.37 12.45 23.65
C ASP A 104 -9.48 13.86 24.24
N MET A 105 -8.94 14.03 25.44
CA MET A 105 -8.80 15.31 26.10
C MET A 105 -7.33 15.72 26.10
N THR A 106 -7.01 16.79 25.38
CA THR A 106 -5.68 17.39 25.37
C THR A 106 -5.45 18.13 26.68
N LEU A 107 -4.47 17.67 27.46
CA LEU A 107 -4.15 18.23 28.75
C LEU A 107 -3.23 19.45 28.59
N SER A 108 -3.61 20.58 29.19
CA SER A 108 -2.77 21.77 29.22
C SER A 108 -1.52 21.55 30.08
N ASP A 109 -0.48 22.36 29.86
CA ASP A 109 0.75 22.29 30.66
C ASP A 109 0.50 22.51 32.16
N GLU A 110 -0.46 23.38 32.51
CA GLU A 110 -0.86 23.60 33.91
C GLU A 110 -1.53 22.37 34.51
N THR A 111 -2.35 21.69 33.71
CA THR A 111 -3.01 20.44 34.12
C THR A 111 -1.98 19.34 34.32
N LEU A 112 -1.03 19.20 33.40
CA LEU A 112 0.05 18.23 33.51
C LEU A 112 0.98 18.51 34.70
N ALA A 113 1.29 19.78 34.96
CA ALA A 113 2.04 20.18 36.15
C ALA A 113 1.27 19.87 37.44
N ALA A 114 -0.06 19.99 37.43
CA ALA A 114 -0.89 19.60 38.57
C ALA A 114 -0.94 18.07 38.75
N LEU A 115 -1.07 17.30 37.67
CA LEU A 115 -1.02 15.85 37.73
C LEU A 115 0.30 15.34 38.30
N ARG A 116 1.45 15.91 37.91
CA ARG A 116 2.77 15.56 38.47
C ARG A 116 2.88 15.78 39.98
N LYS A 117 2.22 16.82 40.51
CA LYS A 117 2.20 17.06 41.96
C LYS A 117 1.43 15.98 42.74
N GLY A 118 0.63 15.17 42.05
CA GLY A 118 -0.15 14.08 42.63
C GLY A 118 -1.40 14.56 43.37
N GLY A 119 -1.88 13.73 44.29
CA GLY A 119 -3.12 13.97 45.04
C GLY A 119 -4.28 13.13 44.51
N THR A 120 -5.42 13.78 44.26
CA THR A 120 -6.64 13.11 43.79
C THR A 120 -7.12 13.74 42.50
N LEU A 121 -7.32 12.92 41.48
CA LEU A 121 -8.04 13.26 40.26
C LEU A 121 -9.54 13.08 40.51
N LEU A 122 -10.35 14.04 40.09
CA LEU A 122 -11.80 13.94 40.09
C LEU A 122 -12.36 14.36 38.73
N ILE A 123 -13.26 13.53 38.19
CA ILE A 123 -13.94 13.78 36.93
C ILE A 123 -15.45 13.67 37.17
N ALA A 124 -16.13 14.82 37.14
CA ALA A 124 -17.55 14.92 37.50
C ALA A 124 -18.52 14.56 36.36
N TRP A 125 -18.05 14.64 35.11
CA TRP A 125 -18.89 14.52 33.92
C TRP A 125 -18.75 13.17 33.21
N LEU A 126 -17.87 12.28 33.65
CA LEU A 126 -17.62 11.01 32.94
C LEU A 126 -18.77 10.00 33.12
N ALA A 127 -19.34 9.94 34.33
CA ALA A 127 -20.45 9.07 34.70
C ALA A 127 -21.51 9.87 35.47
N ASP A 128 -22.60 9.21 35.88
CA ASP A 128 -23.69 9.83 36.64
C ASP A 128 -23.24 10.38 38.00
N GLN A 129 -22.16 9.85 38.55
CA GLN A 129 -21.53 10.33 39.77
C GLN A 129 -20.10 10.79 39.51
N PRO A 130 -19.58 11.75 40.30
CA PRO A 130 -18.17 12.12 40.23
C PRO A 130 -17.26 10.93 40.55
N MET A 131 -16.36 10.64 39.61
CA MET A 131 -15.40 9.54 39.72
C MET A 131 -14.05 10.10 40.18
N THR A 132 -13.33 9.33 41.00
CA THR A 132 -12.04 9.77 41.57
C THR A 132 -10.95 8.72 41.44
N ALA A 133 -9.70 9.16 41.31
CA ALA A 133 -8.54 8.28 41.37
C ALA A 133 -7.39 8.90 42.15
N SER A 134 -6.56 8.04 42.74
CA SER A 134 -5.30 8.42 43.36
C SER A 134 -4.26 8.72 42.28
N LEU A 135 -3.56 9.84 42.43
CA LEU A 135 -2.41 10.20 41.59
C LEU A 135 -1.08 9.92 42.31
N ALA A 136 -1.05 8.94 43.21
CA ALA A 136 0.20 8.53 43.85
C ALA A 136 1.19 8.01 42.78
N GLY A 137 2.43 8.50 42.79
CA GLY A 137 3.45 8.11 41.82
C GLY A 137 3.33 8.75 40.43
N SER A 138 2.42 9.71 40.24
CA SER A 138 2.13 10.31 38.93
C SER A 138 3.29 11.06 38.30
N ASP A 139 4.20 11.65 39.09
CA ASP A 139 5.36 12.36 38.54
C ASP A 139 6.26 11.40 37.74
N GLN A 140 6.65 10.30 38.38
CA GLN A 140 7.44 9.25 37.74
C GLN A 140 6.67 8.58 36.60
N GLY A 141 5.39 8.23 36.83
CA GLY A 141 4.56 7.59 35.80
C GLY A 141 4.38 8.45 34.55
N LEU A 142 4.15 9.76 34.69
CA LEU A 142 4.05 10.68 33.56
C LEU A 142 5.39 10.88 32.84
N ASN A 143 6.50 10.85 33.58
CA ASN A 143 7.83 10.91 32.97
C ASN A 143 8.11 9.64 32.15
N ASP A 144 7.85 8.46 32.72
CA ASP A 144 8.04 7.18 32.05
C ASP A 144 7.12 7.03 30.83
N LEU A 145 5.87 7.47 30.95
CA LEU A 145 4.91 7.53 29.85
C LEU A 145 5.44 8.37 28.67
N ARG A 146 6.03 9.55 28.96
CA ARG A 146 6.60 10.41 27.92
C ARG A 146 7.85 9.82 27.29
N VAL A 147 8.76 9.26 28.09
CA VAL A 147 9.98 8.63 27.59
C VAL A 147 9.64 7.43 26.71
N CYS A 148 8.73 6.58 27.15
CA CYS A 148 8.21 5.45 26.38
C CYS A 148 7.58 5.94 25.07
N GLY A 149 6.66 6.92 25.15
CA GLY A 149 5.98 7.49 23.99
C GLY A 149 6.96 8.02 22.94
N ALA A 150 7.95 8.80 23.37
CA ALA A 150 8.98 9.35 22.47
C ALA A 150 9.80 8.25 21.78
N GLN A 151 10.13 7.17 22.49
CA GLN A 151 10.87 6.04 21.93
C GLN A 151 10.02 5.27 20.91
N VAL A 152 8.78 4.95 21.25
CA VAL A 152 7.85 4.23 20.37
C VAL A 152 7.53 5.06 19.13
N ALA A 153 7.16 6.34 19.29
CA ALA A 153 6.87 7.23 18.17
C ALA A 153 8.07 7.40 17.22
N THR A 154 9.30 7.42 17.76
CA THR A 154 10.52 7.48 16.94
C THR A 154 10.75 6.18 16.16
N GLN A 155 10.60 5.02 16.82
CA GLN A 155 10.71 3.73 16.16
C GLN A 155 9.61 3.53 15.10
N TYR A 156 8.39 3.94 15.40
CA TYR A 156 7.26 3.88 14.47
C TYR A 156 7.54 4.72 13.21
N ARG A 157 7.97 5.98 13.36
CA ARG A 157 8.35 6.83 12.21
C ARG A 157 9.48 6.21 11.39
N ALA A 158 10.50 5.64 12.03
CA ALA A 158 11.58 4.94 11.34
C ALA A 158 11.07 3.73 10.55
N ASN A 159 10.17 2.93 11.14
CA ASN A 159 9.57 1.76 10.50
C ASN A 159 8.69 2.14 9.31
N ILE A 160 7.91 3.22 9.40
CA ILE A 160 7.08 3.71 8.29
C ILE A 160 7.98 4.18 7.14
N THR A 161 9.02 4.97 7.42
CA THR A 161 9.97 5.42 6.39
C THR A 161 10.66 4.23 5.72
N ALA A 162 11.14 3.25 6.48
CA ALA A 162 11.76 2.05 5.92
C ALA A 162 10.81 1.22 5.04
N LYS A 163 9.53 1.09 5.45
CA LYS A 163 8.49 0.43 4.64
C LYS A 163 8.23 1.17 3.33
N GLN A 164 8.13 2.50 3.38
CA GLN A 164 7.92 3.33 2.19
C GLN A 164 9.11 3.25 1.23
N GLU A 165 10.34 3.28 1.76
CA GLU A 165 11.54 3.11 0.95
C GLU A 165 11.58 1.74 0.27
N ALA A 166 11.26 0.67 1.00
CA ALA A 166 11.19 -0.69 0.43
C ALA A 166 10.16 -0.78 -0.70
N GLN A 167 8.96 -0.24 -0.50
CA GLN A 167 7.92 -0.18 -1.53
C GLN A 167 8.40 0.62 -2.76
N SER A 168 9.01 1.78 -2.54
CA SER A 168 9.51 2.60 -3.65
C SER A 168 10.59 1.91 -4.48
N ARG A 169 11.43 1.08 -3.85
CA ARG A 169 12.44 0.26 -4.53
C ARG A 169 11.78 -0.83 -5.35
N THR A 170 10.81 -1.56 -4.80
CA THR A 170 10.05 -2.57 -5.53
C THR A 170 9.29 -1.98 -6.72
N ASP A 171 8.71 -0.79 -6.56
CA ASP A 171 8.01 -0.09 -7.65
C ASP A 171 8.98 0.40 -8.73
N ALA A 172 10.19 0.83 -8.34
CA ALA A 172 11.25 1.21 -9.28
C ALA A 172 11.75 -0.01 -10.07
N GLU A 173 11.98 -1.15 -9.40
CA GLU A 173 12.39 -2.40 -10.06
C GLU A 173 11.33 -2.91 -11.03
N THR A 174 10.05 -2.85 -10.63
CA THR A 174 8.92 -3.26 -11.50
C THR A 174 8.87 -2.39 -12.75
N ARG A 175 9.00 -1.07 -12.60
CA ARG A 175 9.05 -0.14 -13.75
C ARG A 175 10.27 -0.38 -14.64
N ALA A 176 11.43 -0.65 -14.06
CA ALA A 176 12.64 -0.97 -14.83
C ALA A 176 12.48 -2.25 -15.65
N LYS A 177 11.85 -3.29 -15.10
CA LYS A 177 11.53 -4.53 -15.83
C LYS A 177 10.54 -4.28 -16.97
N GLN A 178 9.48 -3.52 -16.72
CA GLN A 178 8.50 -3.16 -17.76
C GLN A 178 9.17 -2.43 -18.93
N LEU A 179 10.03 -1.45 -18.66
CA LEU A 179 10.78 -0.76 -19.71
C LEU A 179 11.73 -1.69 -20.47
N ALA A 180 12.40 -2.62 -19.77
CA ALA A 180 13.26 -3.60 -20.42
C ALA A 180 12.46 -4.56 -21.32
N ASP A 181 11.30 -5.02 -20.87
CA ASP A 181 10.41 -5.89 -21.63
C ASP A 181 9.84 -5.17 -22.87
N GLU A 182 9.45 -3.89 -22.73
CA GLU A 182 9.00 -3.04 -23.85
C GLU A 182 10.11 -2.84 -24.89
N GLN A 183 11.35 -2.55 -24.45
CA GLN A 183 12.49 -2.41 -25.37
C GLN A 183 12.78 -3.71 -26.11
N LEU A 184 12.71 -4.84 -25.40
CA LEU A 184 12.93 -6.15 -26.00
C LEU A 184 11.83 -6.52 -26.99
N ALA A 185 10.58 -6.19 -26.69
CA ALA A 185 9.45 -6.35 -27.61
C ALA A 185 9.60 -5.47 -28.86
N ALA A 186 10.01 -4.20 -28.70
CA ALA A 186 10.26 -3.29 -29.82
C ALA A 186 11.39 -3.81 -30.74
N VAL A 187 12.50 -4.30 -30.17
CA VAL A 187 13.59 -4.90 -30.94
C VAL A 187 13.14 -6.15 -31.68
N ARG A 188 12.32 -7.01 -31.06
CA ARG A 188 11.73 -8.18 -31.74
C ARG A 188 10.82 -7.77 -32.89
N ALA A 189 9.94 -6.79 -32.68
CA ALA A 189 9.06 -6.29 -33.73
C ALA A 189 9.85 -5.69 -34.91
N GLN A 190 10.92 -4.93 -34.63
CA GLN A 190 11.81 -4.42 -35.68
C GLN A 190 12.50 -5.55 -36.45
N LYS A 191 12.95 -6.60 -35.75
CA LYS A 191 13.57 -7.77 -36.37
C LYS A 191 12.57 -8.51 -37.26
N GLU A 192 11.36 -8.78 -36.78
CA GLU A 192 10.30 -9.44 -37.56
C GLU A 192 9.91 -8.62 -38.80
N ALA A 193 9.82 -7.30 -38.67
CA ALA A 193 9.56 -6.41 -39.81
C ALA A 193 10.70 -6.47 -40.84
N ALA A 194 11.96 -6.43 -40.41
CA ALA A 194 13.11 -6.53 -41.28
C ALA A 194 13.19 -7.89 -42.00
N GLU A 195 12.87 -8.99 -41.30
CA GLU A 195 12.81 -10.33 -41.89
C GLU A 195 11.67 -10.45 -42.92
N ALA A 196 10.51 -9.84 -42.65
CA ALA A 196 9.40 -9.80 -43.60
C ALA A 196 9.73 -8.98 -44.86
N GLU A 197 10.45 -7.87 -44.73
CA GLU A 197 10.95 -7.08 -45.87
C GLU A 197 11.98 -7.87 -46.69
N ALA A 198 12.92 -8.55 -46.04
CA ALA A 198 13.88 -9.40 -46.72
C ALA A 198 13.20 -10.55 -47.49
N ALA A 199 12.16 -11.16 -46.93
CA ALA A 199 11.37 -12.17 -47.61
C ALA A 199 10.65 -11.62 -48.84
N LYS A 200 10.06 -10.42 -48.76
CA LYS A 200 9.43 -9.75 -49.92
C LYS A 200 10.43 -9.49 -51.04
N VAL A 201 11.61 -8.94 -50.72
CA VAL A 201 12.66 -8.68 -51.71
C VAL A 201 13.13 -9.99 -52.36
N THR A 202 13.26 -11.07 -51.58
CA THR A 202 13.66 -12.38 -52.09
C THR A 202 12.61 -12.95 -53.05
N GLU A 203 11.32 -12.88 -52.70
CA GLU A 203 10.21 -13.31 -53.57
C GLU A 203 10.10 -12.45 -54.84
N GLU A 204 10.23 -11.13 -54.72
CA GLU A 204 10.26 -10.22 -55.88
C GLU A 204 11.43 -10.55 -56.83
N THR A 205 12.61 -10.80 -56.27
CA THR A 205 13.79 -11.22 -57.04
C THR A 205 13.54 -12.55 -57.73
N ARG A 206 12.90 -13.51 -57.05
CA ARG A 206 12.54 -14.82 -57.63
C ARG A 206 11.53 -14.65 -58.76
N HIS A 207 10.52 -13.81 -58.60
CA HIS A 207 9.55 -13.50 -59.65
C HIS A 207 10.22 -12.86 -60.87
N GLN A 208 11.16 -11.94 -60.67
CA GLN A 208 11.94 -11.36 -61.78
C GLN A 208 12.78 -12.41 -62.49
N GLN A 209 13.48 -13.28 -61.76
CA GLN A 209 14.27 -14.35 -62.36
C GLN A 209 13.41 -15.30 -63.20
N VAL A 210 12.22 -15.67 -62.72
CA VAL A 210 11.27 -16.51 -63.47
C VAL A 210 10.78 -15.79 -64.73
N GLN A 211 10.50 -14.48 -64.67
CA GLN A 211 10.11 -13.69 -65.84
C GLN A 211 11.25 -13.59 -66.87
N ASP A 212 12.48 -13.34 -66.41
CA ASP A 212 13.66 -13.28 -67.27
C ASP A 212 13.94 -14.64 -67.93
N GLU A 213 13.80 -15.74 -67.20
CA GLU A 213 13.96 -17.09 -67.73
C GLU A 213 12.86 -17.43 -68.75
N ALA A 214 11.61 -17.05 -68.47
CA ALA A 214 10.50 -17.19 -69.42
C ALA A 214 10.72 -16.38 -70.70
N LEU A 215 11.23 -15.15 -70.59
CA LEU A 215 11.57 -14.31 -71.74
C LEU A 215 12.71 -14.96 -72.57
N ARG A 216 13.75 -15.48 -71.90
CA ARG A 216 14.84 -16.21 -72.57
C ARG A 216 14.33 -17.45 -73.31
N GLN A 217 13.41 -18.20 -72.71
CA GLN A 217 12.79 -19.36 -73.37
C GLN A 217 11.98 -18.94 -74.59
N GLN A 218 11.15 -17.89 -74.49
CA GLN A 218 10.40 -17.36 -75.64
C GLN A 218 11.34 -16.93 -76.78
N THR A 219 12.42 -16.21 -76.49
CA THR A 219 13.39 -15.81 -77.52
C THR A 219 14.05 -17.02 -78.16
N ALA A 220 14.42 -18.04 -77.38
CA ALA A 220 14.99 -19.28 -77.91
C ALA A 220 13.99 -20.07 -78.77
N ASP A 221 12.70 -20.08 -78.42
CA ASP A 221 11.64 -20.70 -79.20
C ASP A 221 11.41 -20.00 -80.54
N VAL A 222 11.39 -18.66 -80.53
CA VAL A 222 11.28 -17.86 -81.77
C VAL A 222 12.49 -18.10 -82.66
N GLU A 223 13.70 -18.14 -82.12
CA GLU A 223 14.91 -18.47 -82.90
C GLU A 223 14.85 -19.89 -83.47
N ARG A 224 14.37 -20.87 -82.70
CA ARG A 224 14.16 -22.24 -83.18
C ARG A 224 13.13 -22.31 -84.31
N GLN A 225 12.01 -21.60 -84.18
CA GLN A 225 11.00 -21.52 -85.25
C GLN A 225 11.56 -20.86 -86.50
N ARG A 226 12.31 -19.77 -86.35
CA ARG A 226 12.96 -19.08 -87.46
C ARG A 226 13.95 -20.00 -88.18
N GLN A 227 14.80 -20.72 -87.45
CA GLN A 227 15.72 -21.70 -88.05
C GLN A 227 14.97 -22.84 -88.74
N ALA A 228 13.87 -23.33 -88.15
CA ALA A 228 13.03 -24.36 -88.78
C ALA A 228 12.34 -23.85 -90.05
N GLU A 229 11.87 -22.59 -90.07
CA GLU A 229 11.32 -21.96 -91.27
C GLU A 229 12.38 -21.72 -92.34
N GLU A 230 13.58 -21.27 -91.97
CA GLU A 230 14.71 -21.10 -92.90
C GLU A 230 15.09 -22.46 -93.52
N GLN A 231 15.20 -23.53 -92.73
CA GLN A 231 15.42 -24.89 -93.24
C GLN A 231 14.28 -25.37 -94.15
N ARG A 232 13.02 -25.08 -93.79
CA ARG A 232 11.84 -25.42 -94.61
C ARG A 232 11.87 -24.64 -95.94
N GLN A 233 12.20 -23.36 -95.91
CA GLN A 233 12.36 -22.54 -97.11
C GLN A 233 13.51 -23.05 -97.97
N GLU A 234 14.64 -23.41 -97.38
CA GLU A 234 15.79 -23.97 -98.11
C GLU A 234 15.45 -25.33 -98.73
N TYR A 235 14.74 -26.20 -98.01
CA TYR A 235 14.19 -27.46 -98.55
C TYR A 235 13.24 -27.20 -99.74
N LEU A 236 12.30 -26.26 -99.60
CA LEU A 236 11.39 -25.85 -100.69
C LEU A 236 12.18 -25.31 -101.89
N ARG A 237 13.21 -24.48 -101.67
CA ARG A 237 14.06 -23.90 -102.72
C ARG A 237 14.85 -24.97 -103.48
N ARG A 238 15.18 -26.09 -102.83
CA ARG A 238 15.92 -27.21 -103.40
C ARG A 238 15.03 -28.19 -104.19
N TYR A 239 13.78 -28.41 -103.75
CA TYR A 239 12.84 -29.34 -104.39
C TYR A 239 11.82 -28.67 -105.33
N TYR A 240 11.52 -27.38 -105.16
CA TYR A 240 10.66 -26.57 -106.01
C TYR A 240 11.40 -25.27 -106.42
N PRO A 241 12.15 -25.28 -107.54
CA PRO A 241 12.84 -24.09 -108.02
C PRO A 241 11.81 -23.01 -108.44
N PRO A 242 12.07 -21.72 -108.15
CA PRO A 242 11.16 -20.65 -108.55
C PRO A 242 11.03 -20.63 -110.08
N GLN A 243 9.78 -20.73 -110.56
CA GLN A 243 9.46 -20.51 -111.96
C GLN A 243 9.77 -19.04 -112.31
N PRO A 244 10.31 -18.76 -113.52
CA PRO A 244 10.60 -17.40 -113.94
C PRO A 244 9.33 -16.55 -113.89
N ALA A 245 9.45 -15.38 -113.25
CA ALA A 245 8.38 -14.40 -113.21
C ALA A 245 7.99 -14.00 -114.63
N TYR A 246 6.76 -14.32 -115.02
CA TYR A 246 6.15 -13.76 -116.23
C TYR A 246 5.94 -12.25 -116.05
N PRO A 247 6.18 -11.42 -117.09
CA PRO A 247 6.08 -9.98 -116.98
C PRO A 247 4.63 -9.56 -116.70
N THR A 248 4.44 -8.82 -115.61
CA THR A 248 3.19 -8.14 -115.28
C THR A 248 2.92 -7.04 -116.31
N GLN A 249 1.77 -7.15 -116.98
CA GLN A 249 1.26 -6.11 -117.87
C GLN A 249 0.99 -4.79 -117.11
N PRO A 250 1.18 -3.63 -117.77
CA PRO A 250 0.89 -2.33 -117.21
C PRO A 250 -0.63 -2.07 -117.16
N GLY A 251 -1.20 -2.12 -115.96
CA GLY A 251 -2.60 -1.84 -115.67
C GLY A 251 -2.79 -0.53 -114.93
N TYR A 252 -3.42 0.41 -115.63
CA TYR A 252 -3.79 1.79 -115.26
C TYR A 252 -4.53 1.98 -113.92
N TYR A 253 -4.45 3.23 -113.43
CA TYR A 253 -5.46 3.97 -112.65
C TYR A 253 -5.60 3.56 -111.16
N ARG A 254 -5.71 4.45 -110.16
CA ARG A 254 -6.18 5.84 -110.13
C ARG A 254 -5.71 6.51 -108.81
N PRO A 255 -5.34 7.79 -108.81
CA PRO A 255 -4.95 8.55 -107.61
C PRO A 255 -6.13 9.28 -106.94
N TYR A 256 -5.87 9.69 -105.68
CA TYR A 256 -6.51 10.74 -104.85
C TYR A 256 -7.74 10.36 -104.00
N PRO A 257 -8.13 11.18 -102.99
CA PRO A 257 -7.34 12.10 -102.14
C PRO A 257 -7.77 12.13 -100.63
N ASN A 258 -6.88 12.73 -99.81
CA ASN A 258 -7.14 13.69 -98.71
C ASN A 258 -7.81 13.25 -97.39
N GLU A 259 -7.12 13.46 -96.25
CA GLU A 259 -7.22 14.60 -95.31
C GLU A 259 -8.28 14.41 -94.21
N GLN A 260 -7.84 14.06 -93.00
CA GLN A 260 -7.92 14.86 -91.76
C GLN A 260 -7.36 14.05 -90.59
#